data_AF-A0A7L4ZUI5-F1
#
_entry.id   AF-A0A7L4ZUI5-F1
#
_cell.length_a   1.000
_cell.length_b   1.000
_cell.length_c   1.000
_cell.angle_alpha   90.00
_cell.angle_beta   90.00
_cell.angle_gamma   90.00
#
_symmetry.space_group_name_H-M   'P 1'
#
loop_
_entity.id
_entity.type
_entity.pdbx_description
1 polymer ?
#
loop_
_entity_poly.entity_id
_entity_poly.type
_entity_poly.pdbx_seq_one_letter_code
_entity_poly.pdbx_strand_id
1 'polypeptide(L)'
;MNLPSAHPLRRAAALSLLLTLAVAGSGCKKVIDEIKPKLPEATQDGKQTYGCMLDGKLWLPASDHTLLPPLDADLTSGGFTLTASDDHNDAPGWEEFTLTLNTTTFAPGTYTLNNGFAASYWSRGNDLSNMESFMAGSGNQGTLTITKVEPRTTTTTVLGNTVTSRFTVVSGTFEFTATGTGGKTITVKDGRFDVKAY
;
A
#
# COMPACT_ATOMS: atom_id res chain seq x y z
N MET A 1 -46.54 -30.21 60.41
CA MET A 1 -47.88 -29.64 60.71
C MET A 1 -47.69 -28.16 61.00
N ASN A 2 -48.34 -27.31 60.19
CA ASN A 2 -48.74 -25.90 60.39
C ASN A 2 -47.72 -24.82 60.84
N LEU A 3 -47.42 -23.93 59.87
CA LEU A 3 -47.15 -22.48 59.99
C LEU A 3 -48.23 -21.77 60.84
N PRO A 4 -47.97 -20.60 61.49
CA PRO A 4 -47.97 -19.32 60.76
C PRO A 4 -47.11 -18.14 61.27
N SER A 5 -46.71 -17.31 60.30
CA SER A 5 -46.66 -15.84 60.22
C SER A 5 -46.38 -14.92 61.42
N ALA A 6 -45.48 -13.95 61.19
CA ALA A 6 -45.74 -12.50 61.07
C ALA A 6 -44.72 -11.59 61.79
N HIS A 7 -44.35 -10.51 61.08
CA HIS A 7 -43.36 -9.46 61.35
C HIS A 7 -43.59 -8.62 62.62
N PRO A 8 -42.63 -7.75 62.98
CA PRO A 8 -42.80 -6.35 62.53
C PRO A 8 -41.55 -5.70 61.93
N LEU A 9 -41.81 -4.80 60.98
CA LEU A 9 -40.90 -3.79 60.42
C LEU A 9 -40.34 -2.87 61.52
N ARG A 10 -39.11 -2.38 61.35
CA ARG A 10 -38.77 -0.95 61.46
C ARG A 10 -37.41 -0.58 60.85
N ARG A 11 -37.53 0.12 59.71
CA ARG A 11 -36.67 1.11 59.02
C ARG A 11 -35.34 1.54 59.68
N ALA A 12 -34.27 1.49 58.90
CA ALA A 12 -33.24 2.55 58.70
C ALA A 12 -32.33 2.11 57.54
N ALA A 13 -32.57 2.53 56.30
CA ALA A 13 -32.05 3.76 55.68
C ALA A 13 -30.51 3.82 55.56
N ALA A 14 -30.04 3.66 54.32
CA ALA A 14 -28.85 4.23 53.69
C ALA A 14 -27.45 3.83 54.22
N LEU A 15 -26.71 3.04 53.42
CA LEU A 15 -25.30 3.36 53.13
C LEU A 15 -24.87 2.77 51.77
N SER A 16 -24.78 3.69 50.80
CA SER A 16 -24.13 3.62 49.48
C SER A 16 -23.04 2.55 49.33
N LEU A 17 -23.14 1.60 48.42
CA LEU A 17 -22.87 1.74 46.97
C LEU A 17 -21.53 2.42 46.67
N LEU A 18 -20.40 1.71 46.80
CA LEU A 18 -19.08 2.13 46.28
C LEU A 18 -18.03 1.00 46.42
N LEU A 19 -18.08 -0.07 45.61
CA LEU A 19 -16.89 -0.88 45.32
C LEU A 19 -17.03 -1.86 44.13
N THR A 20 -17.56 -1.42 42.99
CA THR A 20 -17.59 -2.24 41.75
C THR A 20 -17.18 -1.45 40.52
N LEU A 21 -16.09 -0.68 40.60
CA LEU A 21 -15.55 0.02 39.42
C LEU A 21 -14.02 0.12 39.44
N ALA A 22 -13.35 -1.02 39.25
CA ALA A 22 -11.90 -1.08 39.04
C ALA A 22 -11.50 -2.06 37.93
N VAL A 23 -12.30 -2.16 36.85
CA VAL A 23 -11.91 -2.90 35.64
C VAL A 23 -12.30 -2.10 34.39
N ALA A 24 -11.57 -1.02 34.12
CA ALA A 24 -11.55 -0.38 32.79
C ALA A 24 -10.36 0.58 32.72
N GLY A 25 -9.28 0.21 32.01
CA GLY A 25 -8.18 1.17 31.86
C GLY A 25 -6.96 0.81 31.02
N SER A 26 -6.81 -0.41 30.49
CA SER A 26 -5.56 -0.77 29.78
C SER A 26 -5.73 -1.42 28.39
N GLY A 27 -6.88 -1.22 27.72
CA GLY A 27 -7.18 -1.85 26.42
C GLY A 27 -7.11 -0.95 25.18
N CYS A 28 -7.31 0.37 25.29
CA CYS A 28 -7.62 1.20 24.11
C CYS A 28 -6.41 1.70 23.28
N LYS A 29 -5.16 1.45 23.68
CA LYS A 29 -4.00 1.90 22.89
C LYS A 29 -3.57 0.94 21.78
N LYS A 30 -3.71 -0.38 21.98
CA LYS A 30 -3.23 -1.38 21.03
C LYS A 30 -4.04 -1.43 19.73
N VAL A 31 -5.36 -1.27 19.85
CA VAL A 31 -6.28 -1.35 18.70
C VAL A 31 -6.08 -0.19 17.72
N ILE A 32 -5.75 1.01 18.20
CA ILE A 32 -5.60 2.19 17.33
C ILE A 32 -4.32 2.12 16.48
N ASP A 33 -3.23 1.55 17.02
CA ASP A 33 -1.97 1.39 16.27
C ASP A 33 -1.97 0.19 15.30
N GLU A 34 -2.91 -0.74 15.44
CA GLU A 34 -3.15 -1.82 14.46
C GLU A 34 -3.97 -1.34 13.25
N ILE A 35 -4.82 -0.33 13.41
CA ILE A 35 -5.71 0.17 12.33
C ILE A 35 -5.00 1.17 11.40
N LYS A 36 -3.89 1.79 11.82
CA LYS A 36 -3.17 2.73 10.95
C LYS A 36 -2.64 2.00 9.72
N PRO A 37 -2.89 2.52 8.50
CA PRO A 37 -2.29 1.99 7.29
C PRO A 37 -0.78 1.85 7.49
N LYS A 38 -0.27 0.69 7.10
CA LYS A 38 1.14 0.39 7.10
C LYS A 38 1.52 -0.01 5.69
N LEU A 39 2.71 0.41 5.37
CA LEU A 39 3.57 -0.09 4.32
C LEU A 39 3.40 -1.65 4.27
N PRO A 40 3.08 -2.29 3.13
CA PRO A 40 2.67 -3.72 3.06
C PRO A 40 3.75 -4.70 3.52
N GLU A 41 3.47 -5.96 3.81
CA GLU A 41 4.60 -6.89 4.07
C GLU A 41 5.40 -7.14 2.78
N ALA A 42 6.72 -7.37 2.89
CA ALA A 42 7.53 -7.79 1.75
C ALA A 42 7.18 -9.25 1.39
N THR A 43 6.51 -9.46 0.26
CA THR A 43 6.05 -10.78 -0.20
C THR A 43 6.60 -11.10 -1.58
N GLN A 44 6.53 -12.38 -1.98
CA GLN A 44 7.03 -12.88 -3.26
C GLN A 44 6.01 -13.78 -3.97
N ASP A 45 4.72 -13.53 -3.75
CA ASP A 45 3.62 -14.39 -4.17
C ASP A 45 2.77 -13.78 -5.30
N GLY A 46 3.06 -12.53 -5.70
CA GLY A 46 2.26 -11.75 -6.63
C GLY A 46 0.96 -11.25 -5.98
N LYS A 47 1.03 -10.72 -4.76
CA LYS A 47 -0.15 -10.28 -3.98
C LYS A 47 -0.79 -8.97 -4.47
N GLN A 48 -0.25 -8.34 -5.51
CA GLN A 48 -0.64 -7.02 -5.99
C GLN A 48 -0.51 -5.97 -4.89
N THR A 49 0.65 -5.89 -4.25
CA THR A 49 0.94 -4.90 -3.21
C THR A 49 1.99 -3.90 -3.69
N TYR A 50 1.86 -2.66 -3.23
CA TYR A 50 2.84 -1.59 -3.40
C TYR A 50 2.76 -0.63 -2.21
N GLY A 51 3.88 -0.03 -1.84
CA GLY A 51 3.90 1.12 -0.94
C GLY A 51 5.29 1.70 -0.81
N CYS A 52 5.37 2.99 -0.46
CA CYS A 52 6.62 3.68 -0.17
C CYS A 52 6.42 4.78 0.89
N MET A 53 7.54 5.35 1.33
CA MET A 53 7.58 6.60 2.08
C MET A 53 7.95 7.73 1.13
N LEU A 54 6.98 8.58 0.77
CA LEU A 54 7.16 9.80 -0.02
C LEU A 54 7.37 10.98 0.94
N ASP A 55 8.57 11.56 0.94
CA ASP A 55 8.99 12.64 1.84
C ASP A 55 8.66 12.34 3.32
N GLY A 56 8.87 11.08 3.72
CA GLY A 56 8.61 10.59 5.07
C GLY A 56 7.13 10.35 5.41
N LYS A 57 6.21 10.47 4.44
CA LYS A 57 4.81 10.11 4.58
C LYS A 57 4.50 8.80 3.85
N LEU A 58 3.69 7.95 4.46
CA LEU A 58 3.23 6.70 3.84
C LEU A 58 2.41 7.04 2.58
N TRP A 59 2.75 6.40 1.47
CA TRP A 59 2.01 6.45 0.23
C TRP A 59 1.61 5.03 -0.19
N LEU A 60 0.34 4.85 -0.52
CA LEU A 60 -0.25 3.59 -0.97
C LEU A 60 -1.15 3.89 -2.18
N PRO A 61 -1.15 3.03 -3.20
CA PRO A 61 -2.06 3.21 -4.32
C PRO A 61 -3.50 2.93 -3.89
N ALA A 62 -4.44 3.70 -4.40
CA ALA A 62 -5.86 3.54 -4.15
C ALA A 62 -6.67 3.98 -5.37
N SER A 63 -7.82 3.35 -5.59
CA SER A 63 -8.78 3.83 -6.58
C SER A 63 -10.21 3.62 -6.13
N ASP A 64 -11.03 4.64 -6.36
CA ASP A 64 -12.48 4.59 -6.13
C ASP A 64 -13.24 4.01 -7.34
N HIS A 65 -12.53 3.73 -8.43
CA HIS A 65 -13.12 3.27 -9.68
C HIS A 65 -12.71 1.82 -9.97
N THR A 66 -13.65 1.04 -10.52
CA THR A 66 -13.45 -0.40 -10.78
C THR A 66 -12.86 -0.70 -12.14
N LEU A 67 -12.68 0.32 -12.99
CA LEU A 67 -12.29 0.15 -14.39
C LEU A 67 -10.77 -0.01 -14.58
N LEU A 68 -9.97 0.61 -13.73
CA LEU A 68 -8.51 0.54 -13.78
C LEU A 68 -7.98 0.18 -12.39
N PRO A 69 -7.21 -0.91 -12.25
CA PRO A 69 -6.61 -1.24 -10.98
C PRO A 69 -5.57 -0.16 -10.62
N PRO A 70 -5.46 0.22 -9.33
CA PRO A 70 -4.50 1.24 -8.90
C PRO A 70 -3.04 0.75 -8.92
N LEU A 71 -2.80 -0.50 -9.34
CA LEU A 71 -1.48 -1.10 -9.46
C LEU A 71 -1.47 -2.03 -10.67
N ASP A 72 -0.59 -1.72 -11.61
CA ASP A 72 -0.43 -2.46 -12.86
C ASP A 72 1.04 -2.68 -13.21
N ALA A 73 1.33 -3.79 -13.88
CA ALA A 73 2.69 -4.16 -14.24
C ALA A 73 2.75 -4.94 -15.55
N ASP A 74 3.73 -4.58 -16.37
CA ASP A 74 4.00 -5.21 -17.65
C ASP A 74 5.43 -5.74 -17.68
N LEU A 75 5.62 -6.94 -18.26
CA LEU A 75 6.94 -7.49 -18.51
C LEU A 75 7.07 -7.93 -19.97
N THR A 76 7.87 -7.18 -20.72
CA THR A 76 8.14 -7.45 -22.13
C THR A 76 9.60 -7.86 -22.34
N SER A 77 9.96 -8.22 -23.57
CA SER A 77 11.36 -8.43 -23.95
C SER A 77 12.23 -7.17 -23.83
N GLY A 78 11.61 -5.98 -23.80
CA GLY A 78 12.29 -4.70 -23.66
C GLY A 78 12.49 -4.25 -22.21
N GLY A 79 11.82 -4.89 -21.24
CA GLY A 79 11.91 -4.50 -19.85
C GLY A 79 10.63 -4.68 -19.06
N PHE A 80 10.63 -4.08 -17.87
CA PHE A 80 9.54 -4.10 -16.89
C PHE A 80 9.06 -2.69 -16.61
N THR A 81 7.75 -2.53 -16.53
CA THR A 81 7.10 -1.30 -16.07
C THR A 81 6.15 -1.64 -14.93
N LEU A 82 6.17 -0.82 -13.88
CA LEU A 82 5.24 -0.87 -12.76
C LEU A 82 4.64 0.51 -12.57
N THR A 83 3.33 0.59 -12.59
CA THR A 83 2.57 1.81 -12.36
C THR A 83 1.70 1.63 -11.13
N ALA A 84 1.79 2.56 -10.18
CA ALA A 84 0.97 2.61 -8.99
C ALA A 84 0.30 3.98 -8.94
N SER A 85 -1.03 4.03 -8.89
CA SER A 85 -1.79 5.27 -8.89
C SER A 85 -2.64 5.43 -7.64
N ASP A 86 -2.84 6.68 -7.23
CA ASP A 86 -3.81 7.07 -6.23
C ASP A 86 -4.79 8.09 -6.85
N ASP A 87 -6.06 7.72 -6.98
CA ASP A 87 -7.12 8.54 -7.56
C ASP A 87 -8.43 8.57 -6.74
N HIS A 88 -8.36 8.25 -5.44
CA HIS A 88 -9.55 8.28 -4.58
C HIS A 88 -10.11 9.71 -4.40
N ASN A 89 -11.42 9.85 -4.30
CA ASN A 89 -12.14 11.14 -4.33
C ASN A 89 -11.80 12.05 -3.14
N ASP A 90 -11.26 11.50 -2.05
CA ASP A 90 -10.80 12.26 -0.87
C ASP A 90 -9.31 12.68 -0.96
N ALA A 91 -8.61 12.29 -2.03
CA ALA A 91 -7.23 12.71 -2.33
C ALA A 91 -7.19 14.17 -2.82
N PRO A 92 -6.05 14.87 -2.69
CA PRO A 92 -5.86 16.18 -3.31
C PRO A 92 -5.93 16.15 -4.85
N GLY A 93 -5.98 14.97 -5.45
CA GLY A 93 -6.26 14.72 -6.87
C GLY A 93 -5.70 13.39 -7.32
N TRP A 94 -5.04 13.35 -8.47
CA TRP A 94 -4.46 12.14 -9.04
C TRP A 94 -2.94 12.11 -8.82
N GLU A 95 -2.44 10.99 -8.29
CA GLU A 95 -1.01 10.76 -8.09
C GLU A 95 -0.58 9.44 -8.74
N GLU A 96 0.63 9.38 -9.28
CA GLU A 96 1.14 8.19 -9.95
C GLU A 96 2.65 8.03 -9.74
N PHE A 97 3.05 6.83 -9.38
CA PHE A 97 4.41 6.35 -9.48
C PHE A 97 4.58 5.46 -10.70
N THR A 98 5.69 5.66 -11.41
CA THR A 98 6.09 4.78 -12.50
C THR A 98 7.53 4.36 -12.27
N LEU A 99 7.76 3.04 -12.20
CA LEU A 99 9.10 2.44 -12.20
C LEU A 99 9.29 1.74 -13.54
N THR A 100 10.40 2.03 -14.21
CA THR A 100 10.75 1.40 -15.49
C THR A 100 12.13 0.81 -15.40
N LEU A 101 12.27 -0.44 -15.80
CA LEU A 101 13.55 -1.11 -15.96
C LEU A 101 13.72 -1.56 -17.42
N ASN A 102 14.54 -0.82 -18.16
CA ASN A 102 14.90 -1.15 -19.53
C ASN A 102 16.10 -2.09 -19.51
N THR A 103 15.86 -3.36 -19.82
CA THR A 103 16.90 -4.39 -19.89
C THR A 103 16.46 -5.49 -20.84
N THR A 104 17.43 -6.05 -21.58
CA THR A 104 17.20 -7.24 -22.41
C THR A 104 17.28 -8.54 -21.61
N THR A 105 17.86 -8.48 -20.40
CA THR A 105 17.95 -9.61 -19.48
C THR A 105 17.35 -9.21 -18.14
N PHE A 106 16.09 -9.58 -17.93
CA PHE A 106 15.36 -9.30 -16.71
C PHE A 106 15.55 -10.44 -15.71
N ALA A 107 16.15 -10.15 -14.56
CA ALA A 107 16.50 -11.15 -13.55
C ALA A 107 16.51 -10.51 -12.15
N PRO A 108 16.48 -11.31 -11.07
CA PRO A 108 16.76 -10.80 -9.73
C PRO A 108 18.12 -10.09 -9.67
N GLY A 109 18.17 -8.96 -8.97
CA GLY A 109 19.35 -8.12 -8.90
C GLY A 109 19.02 -6.67 -8.52
N THR A 110 20.06 -5.87 -8.31
CA THR A 110 19.92 -4.45 -8.03
C THR A 110 20.28 -3.64 -9.27
N TYR A 111 19.37 -2.77 -9.67
CA TYR A 111 19.47 -1.89 -10.81
C TYR A 111 19.56 -0.46 -10.30
N THR A 112 20.60 0.27 -10.72
CA THR A 112 20.84 1.65 -10.30
C THR A 112 20.17 2.62 -11.26
N LEU A 113 19.67 3.73 -10.72
CA LEU A 113 19.08 4.81 -11.52
C LEU A 113 20.07 5.26 -12.63
N ASN A 114 19.52 5.59 -13.80
CA ASN A 114 20.26 5.96 -15.01
C ASN A 114 21.11 4.83 -15.64
N ASN A 115 20.98 3.59 -15.15
CA ASN A 115 21.58 2.39 -15.73
C ASN A 115 20.49 1.32 -15.95
N GLY A 116 19.56 1.62 -16.86
CA GLY A 116 18.39 0.79 -17.14
C GLY A 116 17.19 1.09 -16.25
N PHE A 117 17.40 1.41 -14.97
CA PHE A 117 16.32 1.85 -14.06
C PHE A 117 16.02 3.35 -14.21
N ALA A 118 14.74 3.67 -14.36
CA ALA A 118 14.17 5.02 -14.31
C ALA A 118 12.93 5.01 -13.39
N ALA A 119 12.66 6.15 -12.76
CA ALA A 119 11.49 6.32 -11.92
C ALA A 119 10.91 7.73 -12.05
N SER A 120 9.60 7.85 -11.86
CA SER A 120 8.92 9.14 -11.81
C SER A 120 7.77 9.13 -10.82
N TYR A 121 7.42 10.34 -10.37
CA TYR A 121 6.22 10.62 -9.59
C TYR A 121 5.47 11.80 -10.21
N TRP A 122 4.18 11.63 -10.41
CA TRP A 122 3.28 12.65 -10.92
C TRP A 122 2.24 12.94 -9.87
N SER A 123 1.89 14.22 -9.70
CA SER A 123 0.81 14.67 -8.84
C SER A 123 0.02 15.74 -9.57
N ARG A 124 -1.30 15.66 -9.49
CA ARG A 124 -2.21 16.59 -10.14
C ARG A 124 -3.35 16.91 -9.20
N GLY A 125 -3.56 18.20 -8.93
CA GLY A 125 -4.72 18.66 -8.17
C GLY A 125 -6.06 18.40 -8.89
N ASN A 126 -7.14 18.22 -8.12
CA ASN A 126 -8.51 18.05 -8.65
C ASN A 126 -8.99 19.19 -9.57
N ASP A 127 -8.45 20.40 -9.38
CA ASP A 127 -8.75 21.58 -10.20
C ASP A 127 -7.99 21.59 -11.54
N LEU A 128 -7.17 20.56 -11.80
CA LEU A 128 -6.33 20.38 -12.98
C LEU A 128 -5.28 21.50 -13.20
N SER A 129 -5.14 22.43 -12.25
CA SER A 129 -4.32 23.63 -12.40
C SER A 129 -2.88 23.41 -11.92
N ASN A 130 -2.67 22.46 -11.02
CA ASN A 130 -1.37 22.15 -10.42
C ASN A 130 -0.95 20.73 -10.79
N MET A 131 -0.25 20.59 -11.92
CA MET A 131 0.42 19.35 -12.30
C MET A 131 1.90 19.46 -11.96
N GLU A 132 2.37 18.60 -11.06
CA GLU A 132 3.77 18.45 -10.73
C GLU A 132 4.27 17.10 -11.27
N SER A 133 5.45 17.13 -11.89
CA SER A 133 6.14 15.93 -12.35
C SER A 133 7.55 15.97 -11.77
N PHE A 134 7.94 14.85 -11.18
CA PHE A 134 9.25 14.62 -10.61
C PHE A 134 9.88 13.44 -11.35
N MET A 135 11.02 13.70 -12.00
CA MET A 135 11.74 12.69 -12.77
C MET A 135 13.06 12.37 -12.06
N ALA A 136 13.36 11.09 -11.90
CA ALA A 136 14.64 10.63 -11.38
C ALA A 136 15.65 10.58 -12.54
N GLY A 137 16.46 11.63 -12.68
CA GLY A 137 17.40 11.82 -13.79
C GLY A 137 18.87 11.90 -13.38
N SER A 138 19.70 12.57 -14.20
CA SER A 138 21.17 12.59 -14.09
C SER A 138 21.75 13.26 -12.83
N GLY A 139 20.93 13.95 -12.03
CA GLY A 139 21.31 14.51 -10.74
C GLY A 139 20.76 13.75 -9.53
N ASN A 140 19.99 12.69 -9.78
CA ASN A 140 19.30 11.92 -8.77
C ASN A 140 20.03 10.60 -8.48
N GLN A 141 19.68 9.99 -7.36
CA GLN A 141 20.19 8.69 -6.95
C GLN A 141 19.00 7.77 -6.66
N GLY A 142 19.16 6.49 -6.92
CA GLY A 142 18.13 5.51 -6.62
C GLY A 142 18.51 4.11 -7.03
N THR A 143 17.83 3.15 -6.44
CA THR A 143 17.97 1.73 -6.74
C THR A 143 16.61 1.06 -6.84
N LEU A 144 16.54 0.06 -7.71
CA LEU A 144 15.45 -0.91 -7.80
C LEU A 144 16.07 -2.29 -7.58
N THR A 145 15.70 -2.97 -6.51
CA THR A 145 16.15 -4.32 -6.22
C THR A 145 15.02 -5.31 -6.52
N ILE A 146 15.19 -6.10 -7.56
CA ILE A 146 14.30 -7.21 -7.91
C ILE A 146 14.74 -8.44 -7.12
N THR A 147 13.83 -8.98 -6.33
CA THR A 147 14.08 -10.15 -5.46
C THR A 147 13.46 -11.44 -6.01
N LYS A 148 12.42 -11.32 -6.85
CA LYS A 148 11.72 -12.45 -7.47
C LYS A 148 11.38 -12.12 -8.91
N VAL A 149 11.61 -13.08 -9.79
CA VAL A 149 11.11 -13.13 -11.17
C VAL A 149 10.69 -14.58 -11.40
N GLU A 150 9.39 -14.85 -11.46
CA GLU A 150 8.89 -16.22 -11.60
C GLU A 150 7.66 -16.29 -12.51
N PRO A 151 7.80 -16.88 -13.72
CA PRO A 151 6.66 -17.14 -14.58
C PRO A 151 5.67 -18.10 -13.92
N ARG A 152 4.38 -17.76 -13.99
CA ARG A 152 3.26 -18.55 -13.49
C ARG A 152 2.11 -18.55 -14.51
N THR A 153 1.17 -19.46 -14.29
CA THR A 153 -0.08 -19.53 -15.05
C THR A 153 -1.26 -19.64 -14.11
N THR A 154 -2.38 -19.03 -14.48
CA THR A 154 -3.68 -19.25 -13.82
C THR A 154 -4.69 -19.76 -14.83
N THR A 155 -5.51 -20.70 -14.42
CA THR A 155 -6.57 -21.27 -15.26
C THR A 155 -7.91 -21.01 -14.60
N THR A 156 -8.81 -20.33 -15.32
CA THR A 156 -10.15 -19.95 -14.85
C THR A 156 -11.18 -20.37 -15.87
N THR A 157 -12.34 -20.84 -15.42
CA THR A 157 -13.48 -21.09 -16.31
C THR A 157 -14.40 -19.87 -16.34
N VAL A 158 -14.52 -19.24 -17.50
CA VAL A 158 -15.40 -18.08 -17.73
C VAL A 158 -16.47 -18.49 -18.74
N LEU A 159 -17.75 -18.45 -18.33
CA LEU A 159 -18.90 -18.83 -19.17
C LEU A 159 -18.75 -20.23 -19.80
N GLY A 160 -18.21 -21.19 -19.04
CA GLY A 160 -17.97 -22.57 -19.50
C GLY A 160 -16.71 -22.76 -20.34
N ASN A 161 -15.99 -21.69 -20.68
CA ASN A 161 -14.72 -21.77 -21.41
C ASN A 161 -13.53 -21.73 -20.44
N THR A 162 -12.59 -22.66 -20.61
CA THR A 162 -11.34 -22.65 -19.85
C THR A 162 -10.38 -21.63 -20.45
N VAL A 163 -10.01 -20.62 -19.68
CA VAL A 163 -9.04 -19.58 -20.05
C VAL A 163 -7.80 -19.77 -19.20
N THR A 164 -6.64 -19.91 -19.86
CA THR A 164 -5.33 -19.94 -19.17
C THR A 164 -4.59 -18.65 -19.46
N SER A 165 -4.30 -17.89 -18.41
CA SER A 165 -3.51 -16.65 -18.46
C SER A 165 -2.10 -16.90 -17.95
N ARG A 166 -1.11 -16.29 -18.59
CA ARG A 166 0.29 -16.28 -18.12
C ARG A 166 0.58 -14.94 -17.47
N PHE A 167 1.42 -14.96 -16.44
CA PHE A 167 1.96 -13.76 -15.80
C PHE A 167 3.30 -14.11 -15.16
N THR A 168 4.09 -13.12 -14.81
CA THR A 168 5.33 -13.28 -14.05
C THR A 168 5.16 -12.62 -12.70
N VAL A 169 5.44 -13.34 -11.62
CA VAL A 169 5.57 -12.71 -10.30
C VAL A 169 6.87 -11.92 -10.27
N VAL A 170 6.76 -10.62 -10.04
CA VAL A 170 7.89 -9.72 -9.85
C VAL A 170 7.73 -9.02 -8.51
N SER A 171 8.76 -9.12 -7.67
CA SER A 171 8.72 -8.55 -6.33
C SER A 171 10.06 -7.89 -6.00
N GLY A 172 10.03 -6.81 -5.26
CA GLY A 172 11.24 -6.03 -5.03
C GLY A 172 11.09 -4.86 -4.09
N THR A 173 12.17 -4.12 -3.95
CA THR A 173 12.25 -2.87 -3.21
C THR A 173 12.82 -1.76 -4.08
N PHE A 174 12.52 -0.51 -3.73
CA PHE A 174 13.06 0.65 -4.42
C PHE A 174 13.22 1.84 -3.50
N GLU A 175 14.15 2.71 -3.87
CA GLU A 175 14.35 4.02 -3.29
C GLU A 175 14.91 4.94 -4.37
N PHE A 176 14.51 6.21 -4.37
CA PHE A 176 15.08 7.19 -5.28
C PHE A 176 14.82 8.62 -4.79
N THR A 177 15.59 9.56 -5.33
CA THR A 177 15.22 10.97 -5.36
C THR A 177 14.75 11.34 -6.76
N ALA A 178 13.88 12.33 -6.87
CA ALA A 178 13.46 12.87 -8.15
C ALA A 178 13.34 14.38 -8.06
N THR A 179 13.60 15.05 -9.18
CA THR A 179 13.58 16.51 -9.27
C THR A 179 12.46 16.94 -10.20
N GLY A 180 11.67 17.91 -9.74
CA GLY A 180 10.60 18.53 -10.50
C GLY A 180 10.91 19.97 -10.89
N THR A 181 9.89 20.67 -11.40
CA THR A 181 10.00 22.06 -11.84
C THR A 181 10.47 22.98 -10.71
N GLY A 182 11.34 23.94 -11.04
CA GLY A 182 11.89 24.89 -10.07
C GLY A 182 12.93 24.29 -9.11
N GLY A 183 13.42 23.07 -9.39
CA GLY A 183 14.43 22.42 -8.57
C GLY A 183 13.90 21.78 -7.29
N LYS A 184 12.57 21.69 -7.15
CA LYS A 184 11.94 20.93 -6.05
C LYS A 184 12.38 19.48 -6.13
N THR A 185 12.64 18.86 -4.99
CA THR A 185 13.06 17.46 -4.91
C THR A 185 12.13 16.68 -4.00
N ILE A 186 11.80 15.46 -4.40
CA ILE A 186 11.16 14.46 -3.54
C ILE A 186 12.15 13.37 -3.18
N THR A 187 11.90 12.71 -2.05
CA THR A 187 12.63 11.55 -1.57
C THR A 187 11.68 10.39 -1.37
N VAL A 188 11.98 9.26 -2.01
CA VAL A 188 11.18 8.03 -1.94
C VAL A 188 12.01 6.94 -1.30
N LYS A 189 11.52 6.39 -0.19
CA LYS A 189 12.23 5.38 0.62
C LYS A 189 11.33 4.22 0.98
N ASP A 190 11.95 3.13 1.41
CA ASP A 190 11.29 1.91 1.90
C ASP A 190 10.22 1.37 0.93
N GLY A 191 10.42 1.67 -0.35
CA GLY A 191 9.56 1.28 -1.45
C GLY A 191 9.60 -0.22 -1.61
N ARG A 192 8.42 -0.83 -1.79
CA ARG A 192 8.28 -2.27 -1.98
C ARG A 192 7.07 -2.59 -2.84
N PHE A 193 7.16 -3.71 -3.53
CA PHE A 193 6.07 -4.20 -4.36
C PHE A 193 6.14 -5.72 -4.51
N ASP A 194 4.97 -6.32 -4.77
CA ASP A 194 4.81 -7.73 -5.12
C ASP A 194 3.66 -7.86 -6.11
N VAL A 195 3.98 -8.01 -7.40
CA VAL A 195 3.01 -7.89 -8.49
C VAL A 195 3.03 -9.08 -9.45
N LYS A 196 1.94 -9.22 -10.20
CA LYS A 196 1.81 -10.06 -11.39
C LYS A 196 1.99 -9.14 -12.59
N ALA A 197 3.08 -9.34 -13.33
CA ALA A 197 3.34 -8.65 -14.59
C ALA A 197 2.85 -9.49 -15.77
N TYR A 198 2.11 -8.89 -16.70
CA TYR A 198 1.51 -9.59 -17.84
C TYR A 198 2.30 -9.43 -19.14
#